data_AF-A0A7D7KHW8-F1
#
_entry.id   AF-A0A7D7KHW8-F1
#
_cell.length_a   1.000
_cell.length_b   1.000
_cell.length_c   1.000
_cell.angle_alpha   90.00
_cell.angle_beta   90.00
_cell.angle_gamma   90.00
#
_symmetry.space_group_name_H-M   'P 1'
#
loop_
_entity.id
_entity.type
_entity.pdbx_description
1 polymer ?
#
loop_
_entity_poly.entity_id
_entity_poly.type
_entity_poly.pdbx_seq_one_letter_code
_entity_poly.pdbx_strand_id
1 'polypeptide(L)'
;MRWLAMVAVVMVAVAGAVRGWDCVCNPSECEGLEPSGCPGQGYVVWDPCRCCKVCARTLGEDCGEFKGTCEPKLQCIEGTCTT
;
A
#
# COMPACT_ATOMS: atom_id res chain seq x y z
N MET A 1 -11.75 14.94 32.57
CA MET A 1 -10.61 14.00 32.42
C MET A 1 -10.96 12.62 31.84
N ARG A 2 -12.06 11.95 32.26
CA ARG A 2 -12.34 10.55 31.91
C ARG A 2 -12.60 10.29 30.41
N TRP A 3 -13.23 11.24 29.72
CA TRP A 3 -13.49 11.16 28.27
C TRP A 3 -12.23 11.27 27.42
N LEU A 4 -11.29 12.15 27.81
CA LEU A 4 -10.00 12.31 27.12
C LEU A 4 -9.18 11.02 27.19
N ALA A 5 -9.23 10.32 28.33
CA ALA A 5 -8.57 9.03 28.49
C ALA A 5 -9.20 7.95 27.59
N MET A 6 -10.53 7.92 27.45
CA MET A 6 -11.19 6.96 26.54
C MET A 6 -10.86 7.24 25.07
N VAL A 7 -10.84 8.52 24.66
CA VAL A 7 -10.44 8.90 23.30
C VAL A 7 -8.98 8.49 23.04
N ALA A 8 -8.08 8.72 23.99
CA ALA A 8 -6.69 8.31 23.86
C ALA A 8 -6.52 6.79 23.72
N VAL A 9 -7.26 6.00 24.50
CA VAL A 9 -7.23 4.52 24.43
C VAL A 9 -7.75 4.02 23.08
N VAL A 10 -8.83 4.60 22.56
CA VAL A 10 -9.38 4.25 21.24
C VAL A 10 -8.38 4.58 20.14
N MET A 11 -7.74 5.75 20.18
CA MET A 11 -6.75 6.16 19.18
C MET A 11 -5.52 5.24 19.16
N VAL A 12 -5.03 4.81 20.33
CA VAL A 12 -3.90 3.86 20.43
C VAL A 12 -4.29 2.47 19.93
N ALA A 13 -5.50 1.99 20.23
CA ALA A 13 -5.98 0.69 19.77
C ALA A 13 -6.18 0.64 18.25
N VAL A 14 -6.67 1.73 17.64
CA VAL A 14 -6.82 1.84 16.18
C VAL A 14 -5.45 1.93 15.49
N ALA A 15 -4.47 2.61 16.10
CA ALA A 15 -3.11 2.67 15.56
C ALA A 15 -2.39 1.31 15.59
N GLY A 16 -2.66 0.45 16.58
CA GLY A 16 -2.07 -0.90 16.70
C GLY A 16 -2.70 -1.96 15.78
N ALA A 17 -3.80 -1.65 15.08
CA ALA A 17 -4.50 -2.60 14.21
C ALA A 17 -3.89 -2.70 12.80
N VAL A 18 -2.82 -1.97 12.49
CA VAL A 18 -2.01 -2.23 11.29
C VAL A 18 -1.09 -3.41 11.58
N ARG A 19 -1.65 -4.62 11.61
CA ARG A 19 -0.85 -5.85 11.52
C ARG A 19 -0.19 -5.88 10.15
N GLY A 20 0.92 -5.15 10.02
CA GLY A 20 1.87 -5.37 8.94
C GLY A 20 2.33 -6.82 9.05
N TRP A 21 2.30 -7.52 7.94
CA TRP A 21 2.98 -8.79 7.80
C TRP A 21 4.43 -8.62 8.25
N ASP A 22 5.05 -9.65 8.80
CA ASP A 22 6.44 -9.62 9.33
C ASP A 22 7.42 -9.51 8.14
N CYS A 23 7.43 -8.35 7.50
CA CYS A 23 8.27 -8.04 6.36
C CYS A 23 9.61 -7.52 6.86
N VAL A 24 10.69 -8.15 6.40
CA VAL A 24 12.03 -7.58 6.55
C VAL A 24 12.21 -6.49 5.49
N CYS A 25 12.30 -5.23 5.92
CA CYS A 25 12.55 -4.10 5.02
C CYS A 25 14.03 -3.70 5.05
N ASN A 26 14.67 -3.67 3.89
CA ASN A 26 15.98 -3.06 3.70
C ASN A 26 15.88 -1.98 2.59
N PRO A 27 15.77 -0.69 2.96
CA PRO A 27 15.62 0.40 1.98
C PRO A 27 16.78 0.53 1.00
N SER A 28 17.96 0.01 1.35
CA SER A 28 19.16 0.08 0.50
C SER A 28 19.06 -0.81 -0.74
N GLU A 29 18.18 -1.81 -0.72
CA GLU A 29 17.91 -2.72 -1.84
C GLU A 29 16.78 -2.23 -2.75
N CYS A 30 16.10 -1.12 -2.38
CA CYS A 30 15.02 -0.59 -3.20
C CYS A 30 15.59 0.01 -4.50
N GLU A 31 15.00 -0.37 -5.63
CA GLU A 31 15.35 0.21 -6.92
C GLU A 31 14.91 1.68 -7.01
N GLY A 32 15.76 2.51 -7.62
CA GLY A 32 15.42 3.89 -7.92
C GLY A 32 14.36 3.94 -9.02
N LEU A 33 13.14 4.30 -8.65
CA LEU A 33 11.99 4.32 -9.56
C LEU A 33 11.58 5.76 -9.88
N GLU A 34 11.55 6.09 -11.17
CA GLU A 34 11.01 7.36 -11.65
C GLU A 34 9.59 7.16 -12.24
N PRO A 35 8.62 8.06 -11.99
CA PRO A 35 7.25 7.92 -12.48
C PRO A 35 7.13 7.74 -14.01
N SER A 36 8.06 8.33 -14.75
CA SER A 36 8.17 8.23 -16.21
C SER A 36 8.41 6.80 -16.72
N GLY A 37 8.98 5.93 -15.89
CA GLY A 37 9.24 4.53 -16.20
C GLY A 37 8.08 3.59 -15.86
N CYS A 38 7.02 4.07 -15.22
CA CYS A 38 5.88 3.23 -14.85
C CYS A 38 4.84 3.14 -15.96
N PRO A 39 4.19 1.96 -16.12
CA PRO A 39 3.14 1.77 -17.12
C PRO A 39 1.89 2.61 -16.82
N GLY A 40 0.96 2.62 -17.77
CA GLY A 40 -0.32 3.30 -17.62
C GLY A 40 -0.14 4.81 -17.47
N GLN A 41 -0.61 5.34 -16.35
CA GLN A 41 -0.54 6.77 -16.02
C GLN A 41 0.73 7.14 -15.22
N GLY A 42 1.65 6.19 -15.02
CA GLY A 42 2.94 6.46 -14.36
C GLY A 42 2.83 6.53 -12.83
N TYR A 43 1.82 5.90 -12.23
CA TYR A 43 1.63 5.98 -10.78
C TYR A 43 2.62 5.10 -10.02
N VAL A 44 3.16 5.68 -8.95
CA VAL A 44 4.09 5.02 -8.03
C VAL A 44 3.41 4.86 -6.67
N VAL A 45 3.38 3.62 -6.19
CA VAL A 45 2.78 3.21 -4.91
C VAL A 45 3.84 2.56 -4.03
N TRP A 46 3.47 2.27 -2.79
CA TRP A 46 4.31 1.44 -1.93
C TRP A 46 4.03 -0.04 -2.22
N ASP A 47 5.07 -0.87 -2.12
CA ASP A 47 4.90 -2.31 -2.03
C ASP A 47 4.04 -2.68 -0.80
N PRO A 48 3.54 -3.92 -0.71
CA PRO A 48 2.68 -4.34 0.40
C PRO A 48 3.33 -4.22 1.77
N CYS A 49 4.66 -4.35 1.84
CA CYS A 49 5.44 -4.19 3.06
C CYS A 49 5.72 -2.71 3.42
N ARG A 50 5.36 -1.76 2.55
CA ARG A 50 5.63 -0.32 2.69
C ARG A 50 7.12 0.02 2.86
N CYS A 51 7.98 -0.75 2.20
CA CYS A 51 9.42 -0.59 2.19
C CYS A 51 9.93 0.13 0.94
N CYS A 52 9.48 -0.28 -0.25
CA CYS A 52 9.98 0.21 -1.53
C CYS A 52 8.87 0.85 -2.35
N LYS A 53 9.26 1.83 -3.17
CA LYS A 53 8.39 2.39 -4.20
C LYS A 53 8.36 1.47 -5.41
N VAL A 54 7.16 1.15 -5.89
CA VAL A 54 6.92 0.28 -7.05
C VAL A 54 5.85 0.90 -7.94
N CYS A 55 5.80 0.47 -9.20
CA CYS A 55 4.73 0.90 -10.09
C CYS A 55 3.39 0.31 -9.64
N ALA A 56 2.33 1.11 -9.81
CA ALA A 56 0.97 0.66 -9.59
C ALA A 56 0.52 -0.31 -10.69
N ARG A 57 -0.41 -1.20 -10.36
CA ARG A 57 -1.05 -2.14 -11.29
C ARG A 57 -2.12 -1.43 -12.11
N THR A 58 -2.08 -1.64 -13.41
CA THR A 58 -2.97 -1.06 -14.40
C THR A 58 -4.23 -1.89 -14.61
N LEU A 59 -5.20 -1.38 -15.37
CA LEU A 59 -6.47 -2.04 -15.62
C LEU A 59 -6.28 -3.46 -16.21
N GLY A 60 -6.91 -4.45 -15.59
CA GLY A 60 -6.83 -5.85 -16.01
C GLY A 60 -5.61 -6.61 -15.47
N GLU A 61 -4.68 -5.95 -14.77
CA GLU A 61 -3.57 -6.65 -14.12
C GLU A 61 -4.00 -7.28 -12.79
N ASP A 62 -3.31 -8.37 -12.45
CA ASP A 62 -3.39 -9.03 -11.16
C ASP A 62 -3.03 -8.09 -9.98
N CYS A 63 -3.83 -8.13 -8.91
CA CYS A 63 -3.66 -7.30 -7.73
C CYS A 63 -4.02 -8.04 -6.42
N GLY A 64 -3.67 -7.42 -5.30
CA GLY A 64 -3.92 -7.95 -3.95
C GLY A 64 -2.68 -7.85 -3.06
N GLU A 65 -2.78 -8.39 -1.85
CA GLU A 65 -1.76 -8.26 -0.79
C GLU A 65 -0.33 -8.60 -1.22
N PHE A 66 -0.13 -9.48 -2.20
CA PHE A 66 1.21 -9.80 -2.73
C PHE A 66 1.39 -9.61 -4.22
N LYS A 67 0.31 -9.29 -4.92
CA LYS A 67 0.36 -9.07 -6.37
C LYS A 67 0.54 -7.60 -6.71
N GLY A 68 0.30 -6.70 -5.75
CA GLY A 68 0.55 -5.27 -5.87
C GLY A 68 -0.73 -4.45 -5.74
N THR A 69 -0.53 -3.13 -5.76
CA THR A 69 -1.61 -2.15 -5.55
C THR A 69 -1.99 -1.50 -6.89
N CYS A 70 -3.28 -1.39 -7.16
CA CYS A 70 -3.78 -0.78 -8.40
C CYS A 70 -3.50 0.73 -8.49
N GLU A 71 -3.55 1.27 -9.71
CA GLU A 71 -3.52 2.71 -9.96
C GLU A 71 -4.67 3.43 -9.21
N PRO A 72 -4.48 4.71 -8.84
CA PRO A 72 -5.58 5.55 -8.39
C PRO A 72 -6.76 5.49 -9.36
N LYS A 73 -7.98 5.35 -8.80
CA LYS A 73 -9.26 5.15 -9.49
C LYS A 73 -9.54 3.72 -9.97
N LEU A 74 -8.63 2.78 -9.74
CA LEU A 74 -8.90 1.35 -9.89
C LEU A 74 -9.04 0.68 -8.53
N GLN A 75 -9.86 -0.36 -8.47
CA GLN A 75 -10.10 -1.19 -7.30
C GLN A 75 -9.67 -2.62 -7.58
N CYS A 76 -9.09 -3.26 -6.57
CA CYS A 76 -8.72 -4.66 -6.69
C CYS A 76 -9.94 -5.55 -6.38
N ILE A 77 -10.63 -6.01 -7.43
CA ILE A 77 -11.84 -6.82 -7.33
C ILE A 77 -11.52 -8.22 -7.86
N GLU A 78 -11.79 -9.25 -7.06
CA GLU A 78 -11.49 -10.66 -7.39
C GLU A 78 -10.03 -10.88 -7.84
N GLY A 79 -9.11 -10.08 -7.31
CA GLY A 79 -7.68 -10.17 -7.62
C GLY A 79 -7.26 -9.52 -8.94
N THR A 80 -8.13 -8.72 -9.56
CA THR A 80 -7.81 -7.97 -10.79
C THR A 80 -8.17 -6.49 -10.65
N CYS A 81 -7.34 -5.59 -11.19
CA CYS A 81 -7.62 -4.16 -11.17
C CYS A 81 -8.77 -3.81 -12.13
N THR A 82 -9.83 -3.25 -11.57
CA THR A 82 -11.07 -2.90 -12.28
C THR A 82 -11.47 -1.46 -11.94
N THR A 83 -12.22 -0.79 -12.81
CA THR A 83 -12.80 0.55 -12.53
C THR A 83 -13.95 0.49 -11.54
#